data_AF-A0A1X3P6U9-F1
#
_entry.id   AF-A0A1X3P6U9-F1
#
_cell.length_a   1.000
_cell.length_b   1.000
_cell.length_c   1.000
_cell.angle_alpha   90.00
_cell.angle_beta   90.00
_cell.angle_gamma   90.00
#
_symmetry.space_group_name_H-M   'P 1'
#
loop_
_entity.id
_entity.type
_entity.pdbx_description
1 polymer ?
#
loop_
_entity_poly.entity_id
_entity_poly.type
_entity_poly.pdbx_seq_one_letter_code
_entity_poly.pdbx_strand_id
1 'polypeptide(L)'
;MRGDQEQAFEESCRSAIERLSEAVDLVLIHNEREVRGDQPRRVLNPMIVLLAFSALERQLVDLHHLGRGRQWHGPGTARTPHGRSVFAAEGDDGWRAILAGLTRSRLPEELRVRVFSGWRGRSPQGPRLVTGALGADGSPGDLDEELRRWRTTRNGIAHHCLPQQMAHDDHLVPLSDAATERTTTIQAGAARACLATMVQLVDQITVHVAAAADFPADAVPRPPGWWFADDPPQRVRGVRDPGRLWGPHDLPRGLVHQLGR
;
A
#
# COMPACT_ATOMS: atom_id res chain seq x y z
N MET A 1 20.39 20.23 -15.93
CA MET A 1 19.15 19.66 -16.50
C MET A 1 18.92 18.36 -15.76
N ARG A 2 17.84 18.24 -14.97
CA ARG A 2 17.40 16.94 -14.45
C ARG A 2 17.05 16.06 -15.64
N GLY A 3 17.40 14.77 -15.60
CA GLY A 3 17.03 13.87 -16.69
C GLY A 3 15.52 13.66 -16.72
N ASP A 4 14.91 13.59 -17.91
CA ASP A 4 13.45 13.39 -18.08
C ASP A 4 12.91 12.20 -17.26
N GLN A 5 13.75 11.18 -17.02
CA GLN A 5 13.42 10.00 -16.21
C GLN A 5 13.35 10.29 -14.70
N GLU A 6 14.24 11.14 -14.17
CA GLU A 6 14.24 11.54 -12.76
C GLU A 6 12.95 12.32 -12.45
N GLN A 7 12.57 13.24 -13.35
CA GLN A 7 11.33 13.98 -13.23
C GLN A 7 10.09 13.07 -13.29
N ALA A 8 10.03 12.15 -14.24
CA ALA A 8 8.89 11.25 -14.36
C ALA A 8 8.78 10.25 -13.18
N PHE A 9 9.92 9.83 -12.60
CA PHE A 9 9.95 9.08 -11.36
C PHE A 9 9.46 9.90 -10.16
N GLU A 10 9.91 11.16 -10.04
CA GLU A 10 9.45 12.10 -9.03
C GLU A 10 7.92 12.31 -9.10
N GLU A 11 7.39 12.51 -10.30
CA GLU A 11 5.95 12.66 -10.56
C GLU A 11 5.16 11.40 -10.18
N SER A 12 5.67 10.21 -10.49
CA SER A 12 5.06 8.93 -10.07
C SER A 12 4.99 8.81 -8.55
N CYS A 13 6.08 9.13 -7.85
CA CYS A 13 6.13 9.09 -6.38
C CYS A 13 5.16 10.10 -5.76
N ARG A 14 5.11 11.33 -6.29
CA ARG A 14 4.18 12.37 -5.82
C ARG A 14 2.72 11.95 -6.01
N SER A 15 2.38 11.42 -7.18
CA SER A 15 1.04 10.92 -7.49
C SER A 15 0.60 9.80 -6.53
N ALA A 16 1.50 8.88 -6.18
CA ALA A 16 1.23 7.84 -5.19
C ALA A 16 0.98 8.44 -3.79
N ILE A 17 1.80 9.41 -3.36
CA ILE A 17 1.65 10.10 -2.07
C ILE A 17 0.34 10.90 -2.01
N GLU A 18 -0.06 11.56 -3.10
CA GLU A 18 -1.32 12.31 -3.16
C GLU A 18 -2.52 11.39 -2.96
N ARG A 19 -2.57 10.24 -3.64
CA ARG A 19 -3.65 9.26 -3.48
C ARG A 19 -3.69 8.63 -2.10
N LEU A 20 -2.51 8.32 -1.53
CA LEU A 20 -2.43 7.88 -0.14
C LEU A 20 -2.88 8.98 0.83
N SER A 21 -2.63 10.25 0.51
CA SER A 21 -3.08 11.38 1.34
C SER A 21 -4.61 11.44 1.39
N GLU A 22 -5.30 11.22 0.27
CA GLU A 22 -6.77 11.15 0.25
C GLU A 22 -7.29 10.02 1.17
N ALA A 23 -6.67 8.85 1.13
CA ALA A 23 -7.02 7.73 2.02
C ALA A 23 -6.71 8.05 3.51
N VAL A 24 -5.60 8.73 3.78
CA VAL A 24 -5.24 9.20 5.13
C VAL A 24 -6.27 10.23 5.62
N ASP A 25 -6.69 11.17 4.78
CA ASP A 25 -7.70 12.17 5.13
C ASP A 25 -9.04 11.50 5.52
N LEU A 26 -9.44 10.42 4.82
CA LEU A 26 -10.62 9.62 5.21
C LEU A 26 -10.45 8.93 6.58
N VAL A 27 -9.23 8.51 6.93
CA VAL A 27 -8.91 7.96 8.26
C VAL A 27 -8.92 9.04 9.34
N LEU A 28 -8.42 10.24 9.03
CA LEU A 28 -8.44 11.38 9.95
C LEU A 28 -9.88 11.82 10.26
N ILE A 29 -10.74 11.93 9.25
CA ILE A 29 -12.19 12.17 9.43
C ILE A 29 -12.82 11.10 10.34
N HIS A 30 -12.35 9.85 10.24
CA HIS A 30 -12.77 8.76 11.13
C HIS A 30 -12.30 8.94 12.57
N ASN A 31 -11.16 9.59 12.80
CA ASN A 31 -10.58 9.74 14.13
C ASN A 31 -11.23 10.85 14.96
N GLU A 32 -11.79 11.89 14.33
CA GLU A 32 -12.11 13.16 15.00
C GLU A 32 -13.37 13.20 15.89
N ARG A 33 -14.35 12.29 15.83
CA ARG A 33 -15.54 12.37 16.74
C ARG A 33 -16.09 11.02 17.17
N GLU A 34 -16.49 10.83 18.42
CA GLU A 34 -17.47 9.78 18.73
C GLU A 34 -18.85 10.29 18.27
N VAL A 35 -19.48 9.62 17.31
CA VAL A 35 -20.88 9.92 16.91
C VAL A 35 -21.77 8.84 17.52
N ARG A 36 -22.80 9.24 18.28
CA ARG A 36 -23.86 8.33 18.74
C ARG A 36 -24.78 7.97 17.56
N GLY A 37 -25.04 6.68 17.34
CA GLY A 37 -25.90 6.15 16.26
C GLY A 37 -25.14 5.37 15.15
N ASP A 38 -25.88 4.78 14.19
CA ASP A 38 -25.30 4.09 13.02
C ASP A 38 -24.46 5.06 12.19
N GLN A 39 -23.15 4.87 12.21
CA GLN A 39 -22.22 5.88 11.72
C GLN A 39 -22.09 5.86 10.18
N PRO A 40 -22.25 7.02 9.49
CA PRO A 40 -21.91 7.21 8.07
C PRO A 40 -20.41 7.05 7.74
N ARG A 41 -19.60 6.55 8.68
CA ARG A 41 -18.15 6.42 8.53
C ARG A 41 -17.75 5.10 7.90
N ARG A 42 -18.49 4.03 8.20
CA ARG A 42 -18.17 2.68 7.73
C ARG A 42 -18.30 2.51 6.21
N VAL A 43 -19.10 3.37 5.56
CA VAL A 43 -19.21 3.43 4.09
C VAL A 43 -17.95 3.97 3.42
N LEU A 44 -17.05 4.61 4.18
CA LEU A 44 -15.77 5.13 3.68
C LEU A 44 -14.66 4.07 3.71
N ASN A 45 -14.80 3.00 4.51
CA ASN A 45 -13.79 1.94 4.63
C ASN A 45 -13.48 1.26 3.28
N PRO A 46 -14.48 0.95 2.44
CA PRO A 46 -14.21 0.45 1.10
C PRO A 46 -13.41 1.45 0.24
N MET A 47 -13.69 2.76 0.37
CA MET A 47 -12.92 3.77 -0.35
C MET A 47 -11.47 3.89 0.12
N ILE A 48 -11.21 3.77 1.43
CA ILE A 48 -9.84 3.73 1.96
C ILE A 48 -9.05 2.60 1.29
N VAL A 49 -9.64 1.39 1.20
CA VAL A 49 -9.00 0.24 0.56
C VAL A 49 -8.77 0.47 -0.94
N LEU A 50 -9.77 1.00 -1.65
CA LEU A 50 -9.66 1.31 -3.09
C LEU A 50 -8.55 2.32 -3.38
N LEU A 51 -8.53 3.44 -2.65
CA LEU A 51 -7.53 4.50 -2.83
C LEU A 51 -6.13 4.00 -2.46
N ALA A 52 -5.99 3.34 -1.31
CA ALA A 52 -4.70 2.82 -0.87
C ALA A 52 -4.10 1.82 -1.86
N PHE A 53 -4.88 0.82 -2.27
CA PHE A 53 -4.39 -0.21 -3.18
C PHE A 53 -4.12 0.34 -4.59
N SER A 54 -4.98 1.26 -5.07
CA SER A 54 -4.78 1.88 -6.39
C SER A 54 -3.56 2.82 -6.45
N ALA A 55 -3.14 3.41 -5.32
CA ALA A 55 -1.91 4.18 -5.24
C ALA A 55 -0.69 3.30 -5.55
N LEU A 56 -0.58 2.14 -4.89
CA LEU A 56 0.50 1.18 -5.14
C LEU A 56 0.43 0.59 -6.56
N GLU A 57 -0.74 0.14 -6.98
CA GLU A 57 -0.94 -0.46 -8.32
C GLU A 57 -0.53 0.53 -9.42
N ARG A 58 -0.94 1.79 -9.31
CA ARG A 58 -0.54 2.80 -10.29
C ARG A 58 0.96 3.08 -10.25
N GLN A 59 1.55 3.23 -9.06
CA GLN A 59 2.99 3.47 -8.97
C GLN A 59 3.77 2.37 -9.68
N LEU A 60 3.42 1.09 -9.45
CA LEU A 60 4.05 -0.04 -10.14
C LEU A 60 3.89 0.02 -11.67
N VAL A 61 2.71 0.42 -12.17
CA VAL A 61 2.47 0.61 -13.61
C VAL A 61 3.36 1.74 -14.17
N ASP A 62 3.42 2.88 -13.49
CA ASP A 62 4.24 4.01 -13.92
C ASP A 62 5.73 3.65 -13.91
N LEU A 63 6.22 3.02 -12.84
CA LEU A 63 7.60 2.52 -12.73
C LEU A 63 7.95 1.52 -13.82
N HIS A 64 7.02 0.62 -14.15
CA HIS A 64 7.19 -0.31 -15.25
C HIS A 64 7.36 0.40 -16.60
N HIS A 65 6.56 1.44 -16.86
CA HIS A 65 6.71 2.26 -18.06
C HIS A 65 8.04 3.00 -18.09
N LEU A 66 8.51 3.52 -16.96
CA LEU A 66 9.81 4.17 -16.83
C LEU A 66 10.97 3.22 -17.11
N GLY A 67 10.91 1.99 -16.61
CA GLY A 67 11.95 0.98 -16.83
C GLY A 67 12.16 0.57 -18.29
N ARG A 68 11.17 0.81 -19.17
CA ARG A 68 11.32 0.60 -20.63
C ARG A 68 12.17 1.68 -21.32
N GLY A 69 12.45 2.79 -20.65
CA GLY A 69 12.98 4.04 -21.22
C GLY A 69 14.50 4.16 -21.40
N ARG A 70 15.31 3.10 -21.22
CA ARG A 70 16.79 3.08 -21.29
C ARG A 70 17.50 3.84 -20.16
N GLN A 71 17.87 3.12 -19.11
CA GLN A 71 18.99 3.38 -18.16
C GLN A 71 18.97 2.36 -17.01
N TRP A 72 17.86 1.64 -16.84
CA TRP A 72 17.72 0.60 -15.83
C TRP A 72 18.29 -0.72 -16.37
N HIS A 73 18.54 -1.72 -15.52
CA HIS A 73 19.23 -2.98 -15.87
C HIS A 73 18.39 -3.94 -16.74
N GLY A 74 17.71 -3.38 -17.74
CA GLY A 74 16.72 -4.01 -18.59
C GLY A 74 15.30 -3.60 -18.17
N PRO A 75 14.35 -3.53 -19.12
CA PRO A 75 12.94 -3.52 -18.74
C PRO A 75 12.65 -4.81 -17.97
N GLY A 76 12.01 -4.69 -16.80
CA GLY A 76 11.26 -5.84 -16.27
C GLY A 76 10.31 -6.30 -17.39
N THR A 77 10.26 -7.61 -17.65
CA THR A 77 9.58 -8.18 -18.82
C THR A 77 8.06 -8.03 -18.78
N ALA A 78 7.51 -7.18 -17.92
CA ALA A 78 6.08 -7.09 -17.75
C ALA A 78 5.36 -6.57 -19.00
N ARG A 79 4.42 -7.36 -19.50
CA ARG A 79 3.31 -6.91 -20.33
C ARG A 79 2.06 -7.13 -19.49
N THR A 80 1.45 -6.09 -18.96
CA THR A 80 0.06 -6.22 -18.52
C THR A 80 -0.78 -6.45 -19.78
N PRO A 81 -1.38 -7.63 -20.00
CA PRO A 81 -2.31 -7.81 -21.11
C PRO A 81 -3.47 -6.83 -20.87
N HIS A 82 -3.88 -6.12 -21.91
CA HIS A 82 -4.90 -5.06 -21.92
C HIS A 82 -5.83 -5.05 -20.69
N GLY A 83 -5.54 -4.19 -19.70
CA GLY A 83 -6.42 -3.93 -18.54
C GLY A 83 -6.30 -4.87 -17.34
N ARG A 84 -5.34 -5.81 -17.29
CA ARG A 84 -5.12 -6.66 -16.09
C ARG A 84 -4.26 -5.96 -15.03
N SER A 85 -4.58 -6.21 -13.75
CA SER A 85 -3.80 -5.75 -12.59
C SER A 85 -2.37 -6.30 -12.64
N VAL A 86 -1.37 -5.47 -12.28
CA VAL A 86 0.05 -5.90 -12.13
C VAL A 86 0.24 -6.99 -11.08
N PHE A 87 -0.72 -7.11 -10.15
CA PHE A 87 -0.72 -8.19 -9.17
C PHE A 87 -1.34 -9.48 -9.71
N ALA A 88 -2.12 -9.42 -10.79
CA ALA A 88 -2.80 -10.57 -11.40
C ALA A 88 -2.01 -11.20 -12.55
N ALA A 89 -0.91 -10.57 -12.95
CA ALA A 89 -0.01 -11.11 -13.95
C ALA A 89 0.88 -12.21 -13.32
N GLU A 90 0.87 -13.40 -13.91
CA GLU A 90 1.70 -14.53 -13.49
C GLU A 90 3.08 -14.48 -14.18
N GLY A 91 4.11 -14.99 -13.52
CA GLY A 91 5.47 -15.05 -14.07
C GLY A 91 6.16 -13.68 -14.21
N ASP A 92 6.86 -13.50 -15.32
CA ASP A 92 7.65 -12.31 -15.71
C ASP A 92 6.86 -10.98 -15.77
N ASP A 93 5.54 -11.06 -15.65
CA ASP A 93 4.63 -9.93 -15.81
C ASP A 93 4.13 -9.31 -14.50
N GLY A 94 4.45 -9.93 -13.36
CA GLY A 94 3.97 -9.52 -12.04
C GLY A 94 4.74 -8.38 -11.38
N TRP A 95 4.17 -7.84 -10.31
CA TRP A 95 4.79 -6.84 -9.44
C TRP A 95 6.23 -7.20 -9.01
N ARG A 96 6.51 -8.49 -8.77
CA ARG A 96 7.84 -9.01 -8.42
C ARG A 96 8.85 -8.77 -9.55
N ALA A 97 8.49 -9.12 -10.79
CA ALA A 97 9.34 -8.98 -11.96
C ALA A 97 9.60 -7.51 -12.31
N ILE A 98 8.58 -6.65 -12.16
CA ILE A 98 8.73 -5.20 -12.28
C ILE A 98 9.84 -4.75 -11.33
N LEU A 99 9.67 -4.95 -10.02
CA LEU A 99 10.61 -4.45 -9.01
C LEU A 99 12.01 -5.06 -9.13
N ALA A 100 12.12 -6.36 -9.45
CA ALA A 100 13.40 -7.02 -9.67
C ALA A 100 14.19 -6.36 -10.81
N GLY A 101 13.52 -6.04 -11.92
CA GLY A 101 14.14 -5.35 -13.05
C GLY A 101 14.69 -3.95 -12.68
N LEU A 102 13.94 -3.18 -11.89
CA LEU A 102 14.35 -1.79 -11.56
C LEU A 102 15.44 -1.73 -10.49
N THR A 103 15.57 -2.79 -9.67
CA THR A 103 16.39 -2.75 -8.45
C THR A 103 17.55 -3.74 -8.45
N ARG A 104 17.97 -4.25 -9.62
CA ARG A 104 19.05 -5.26 -9.73
C ARG A 104 18.73 -6.50 -8.88
N SER A 105 17.47 -6.93 -8.91
CA SER A 105 16.94 -8.05 -8.13
C SER A 105 16.95 -7.89 -6.61
N ARG A 106 17.25 -6.70 -6.06
CA ARG A 106 17.17 -6.46 -4.60
C ARG A 106 15.74 -6.50 -4.09
N LEU A 107 14.82 -5.91 -4.84
CA LEU A 107 13.39 -6.08 -4.62
C LEU A 107 12.87 -7.25 -5.44
N PRO A 108 11.84 -7.95 -4.95
CA PRO A 108 11.05 -7.66 -3.74
C PRO A 108 11.65 -8.18 -2.41
N GLU A 109 12.75 -8.92 -2.44
CA GLU A 109 13.28 -9.67 -1.30
C GLU A 109 13.68 -8.81 -0.10
N GLU A 110 14.08 -7.56 -0.31
CA GLU A 110 14.42 -6.61 0.76
C GLU A 110 13.20 -5.90 1.37
N LEU A 111 11.99 -6.04 0.81
CA LEU A 111 10.79 -5.44 1.39
C LEU A 111 10.51 -6.00 2.78
N ARG A 112 10.21 -5.11 3.74
CA ARG A 112 9.91 -5.44 5.14
C ARG A 112 8.66 -4.68 5.58
N VAL A 113 7.52 -5.34 5.59
CA VAL A 113 6.23 -4.69 5.89
C VAL A 113 5.68 -5.23 7.20
N ARG A 114 5.27 -4.33 8.09
CA ARG A 114 4.45 -4.67 9.26
C ARG A 114 3.00 -4.78 8.81
N VAL A 115 2.49 -6.00 8.92
CA VAL A 115 1.07 -6.34 8.66
C VAL A 115 0.44 -6.78 9.97
N PHE A 116 -0.87 -6.97 9.99
CA PHE A 116 -1.64 -7.20 11.21
C PHE A 116 -2.60 -8.36 11.01
N SER A 117 -2.71 -9.23 12.02
CA SER A 117 -3.52 -10.45 11.94
C SER A 117 -4.96 -10.27 12.41
N GLY A 118 -5.29 -9.14 13.05
CA GLY A 118 -6.64 -8.89 13.53
C GLY A 118 -6.90 -7.43 13.89
N TRP A 119 -8.12 -7.15 14.34
CA TRP A 119 -8.61 -5.79 14.56
C TRP A 119 -9.51 -5.71 15.79
N ARG A 120 -9.34 -4.65 16.59
CA ARG A 120 -10.30 -4.27 17.64
C ARG A 120 -10.78 -2.83 17.36
N GLY A 121 -12.00 -2.70 16.87
CA GLY A 121 -12.52 -1.40 16.42
C GLY A 121 -11.57 -0.78 15.38
N ARG A 122 -11.15 0.46 15.58
CA ARG A 122 -10.22 1.13 14.65
C ARG A 122 -8.74 0.74 14.81
N SER A 123 -8.40 -0.13 15.76
CA SER A 123 -7.02 -0.47 16.11
C SER A 123 -6.60 -1.83 15.51
N PRO A 124 -5.61 -1.86 14.60
CA PRO A 124 -4.87 -3.06 14.24
C PRO A 124 -4.32 -3.82 15.43
N GLN A 125 -4.25 -5.15 15.33
CA GLN A 125 -3.79 -6.07 16.36
C GLN A 125 -2.90 -7.15 15.75
N GLY A 126 -2.07 -7.78 16.59
CA GLY A 126 -1.16 -8.85 16.16
C GLY A 126 -0.19 -8.40 15.06
N PRO A 127 0.63 -7.35 15.31
CA PRO A 127 1.61 -6.90 14.35
C PRO A 127 2.63 -8.02 14.08
N ARG A 128 2.86 -8.31 12.80
CA ARG A 128 3.92 -9.23 12.34
C ARG A 128 4.71 -8.56 11.23
N LEU A 129 6.02 -8.76 11.23
CA LEU A 129 6.86 -8.33 10.12
C LEU A 129 6.86 -9.42 9.05
N VAL A 130 6.47 -9.07 7.83
CA VAL A 130 6.56 -9.94 6.66
C VAL A 130 7.59 -9.41 5.69
N THR A 131 8.14 -10.32 4.91
CA THR A 131 9.17 -10.01 3.92
C THR A 131 8.66 -10.30 2.51
N GLY A 132 9.25 -9.65 1.51
CA GLY A 132 9.01 -9.99 0.11
C GLY A 132 9.76 -11.24 -0.39
N ALA A 133 10.42 -11.99 0.50
CA ALA A 133 11.04 -13.26 0.13
C ALA A 133 10.00 -14.29 -0.34
N LEU A 134 10.39 -15.19 -1.23
CA LEU A 134 9.60 -16.36 -1.60
C LEU A 134 9.70 -17.44 -0.51
N GLY A 135 8.79 -18.41 -0.54
CA GLY A 135 8.91 -19.65 0.22
C GLY A 135 10.15 -20.45 -0.18
N ALA A 136 10.56 -21.40 0.67
CA ALA A 136 11.76 -22.22 0.44
C ALA A 136 11.69 -23.06 -0.85
N ASP A 137 10.48 -23.34 -1.33
CA ASP A 137 10.15 -24.05 -2.56
C ASP A 137 9.90 -23.11 -3.75
N GLY A 138 10.13 -21.80 -3.59
CA GLY A 138 9.82 -20.78 -4.59
C GLY A 138 8.34 -20.39 -4.65
N SER A 139 7.50 -20.89 -3.75
CA SER A 139 6.09 -20.51 -3.66
C SER A 139 5.92 -19.04 -3.21
N PRO A 140 4.74 -18.43 -3.45
CA PRO A 140 4.44 -17.09 -2.96
C PRO A 140 4.63 -16.99 -1.44
N GLY A 141 5.42 -16.00 -0.99
CA GLY A 141 5.66 -15.78 0.44
C GLY A 141 4.58 -14.96 1.11
N ASP A 142 4.71 -14.74 2.42
CA ASP A 142 3.73 -14.02 3.25
C ASP A 142 3.27 -12.67 2.68
N LEU A 143 4.17 -11.89 2.07
CA LEU A 143 3.83 -10.60 1.48
C LEU A 143 3.00 -10.77 0.20
N ASP A 144 3.23 -11.80 -0.61
CA ASP A 144 2.35 -12.10 -1.76
C ASP A 144 0.95 -12.46 -1.30
N GLU A 145 0.84 -13.26 -0.24
CA GLU A 145 -0.44 -13.65 0.31
C GLU A 145 -1.22 -12.44 0.84
N GLU A 146 -0.53 -11.54 1.53
CA GLU A 146 -1.10 -10.29 2.00
C GLU A 146 -1.58 -9.41 0.83
N LEU A 147 -0.75 -9.21 -0.20
CA LEU A 147 -1.11 -8.44 -1.38
C LEU A 147 -2.25 -9.08 -2.18
N ARG A 148 -2.28 -10.41 -2.28
CA ARG A 148 -3.37 -11.18 -2.88
C ARG A 148 -4.67 -10.95 -2.12
N ARG A 149 -4.64 -11.02 -0.79
CA ARG A 149 -5.81 -10.74 0.06
C ARG A 149 -6.36 -9.33 -0.19
N TRP A 150 -5.50 -8.32 -0.21
CA TRP A 150 -5.95 -6.94 -0.45
C TRP A 150 -6.45 -6.73 -1.88
N ARG A 151 -5.83 -7.36 -2.87
CA ARG A 151 -6.31 -7.35 -4.26
C ARG A 151 -7.70 -7.96 -4.39
N THR A 152 -7.91 -9.14 -3.81
CA THR A 152 -9.22 -9.81 -3.85
C THR A 152 -10.27 -8.95 -3.15
N THR A 153 -9.95 -8.40 -1.96
CA THR A 153 -10.82 -7.46 -1.23
C THR A 153 -11.17 -6.25 -2.09
N ARG A 154 -10.18 -5.60 -2.70
CA ARG A 154 -10.34 -4.46 -3.60
C ARG A 154 -11.27 -4.78 -4.76
N ASN A 155 -11.10 -5.93 -5.41
CA ASN A 155 -11.95 -6.36 -6.51
C ASN A 155 -13.39 -6.64 -6.04
N GLY A 156 -13.55 -7.29 -4.88
CA GLY A 156 -14.86 -7.50 -4.27
C GLY A 156 -15.61 -6.20 -4.01
N ILE A 157 -14.93 -5.17 -3.52
CA ILE A 157 -15.49 -3.83 -3.35
C ILE A 157 -15.90 -3.25 -4.70
N ALA A 158 -14.97 -3.21 -5.67
CA ALA A 158 -15.16 -2.55 -6.95
C ALA A 158 -16.30 -3.16 -7.78
N HIS A 159 -16.55 -4.45 -7.62
CA HIS A 159 -17.62 -5.18 -8.29
C HIS A 159 -18.88 -5.35 -7.44
N HIS A 160 -18.95 -4.72 -6.26
CA HIS A 160 -20.06 -4.86 -5.31
C HIS A 160 -20.39 -6.33 -4.96
N CYS A 161 -19.38 -7.20 -4.97
CA CYS A 161 -19.52 -8.65 -4.75
C CYS A 161 -18.76 -9.17 -3.52
N LEU A 162 -18.26 -8.27 -2.67
CA LEU A 162 -17.52 -8.62 -1.46
C LEU A 162 -18.28 -9.61 -0.55
N PRO A 163 -19.59 -9.44 -0.27
CA PRO A 163 -20.33 -10.41 0.56
C PRO A 163 -20.36 -11.83 -0.04
N GLN A 164 -20.52 -11.94 -1.36
CA GLN A 164 -20.59 -13.23 -2.07
C GLN A 164 -19.22 -13.90 -2.12
N GLN A 165 -18.14 -13.14 -2.32
CA GLN A 165 -16.78 -13.68 -2.31
C GLN A 165 -16.40 -14.25 -0.95
N MET A 166 -16.83 -13.60 0.13
CA MET A 166 -16.54 -14.03 1.50
C MET A 166 -17.32 -15.25 1.98
N ALA A 167 -18.47 -15.55 1.36
CA ALA A 167 -19.17 -16.81 1.61
C ALA A 167 -18.39 -18.04 1.13
N HIS A 168 -17.38 -17.84 0.28
CA HIS A 168 -16.62 -18.91 -0.37
C HIS A 168 -15.12 -18.89 -0.04
N ASP A 169 -14.61 -17.86 0.64
CA ASP A 169 -13.18 -17.67 0.89
C ASP A 169 -12.93 -17.17 2.31
N ASP A 170 -12.54 -18.10 3.19
CA ASP A 170 -12.20 -17.86 4.60
C ASP A 170 -10.95 -16.97 4.77
N HIS A 171 -10.19 -16.70 3.70
CA HIS A 171 -8.98 -15.89 3.74
C HIS A 171 -9.22 -14.39 3.51
N LEU A 172 -10.47 -13.98 3.29
CA LEU A 172 -10.85 -12.59 3.08
C LEU A 172 -10.96 -11.78 4.38
N VAL A 173 -10.85 -10.46 4.22
CA VAL A 173 -10.82 -9.49 5.30
C VAL A 173 -12.15 -9.49 6.06
N PRO A 174 -12.18 -9.60 7.40
CA PRO A 174 -13.43 -9.72 8.15
C PRO A 174 -14.39 -8.56 7.87
N LEU A 175 -15.66 -8.91 7.61
CA LEU A 175 -16.75 -7.96 7.42
C LEU A 175 -17.25 -7.45 8.78
N SER A 176 -17.73 -6.21 8.77
CA SER A 176 -18.61 -5.69 9.82
C SER A 176 -20.06 -5.85 9.36
N ASP A 177 -20.85 -6.53 10.17
CA ASP A 177 -22.31 -6.71 10.10
C ASP A 177 -23.10 -5.46 10.53
N ALA A 178 -22.46 -4.53 11.24
CA ALA A 178 -23.09 -3.33 11.74
C ALA A 178 -23.29 -2.21 10.69
N ALA A 179 -23.54 -2.59 9.44
CA ALA A 179 -24.08 -1.70 8.42
C ALA A 179 -25.49 -2.17 8.05
N THR A 180 -26.43 -2.03 9.01
CA THR A 180 -27.84 -2.47 8.89
C THR A 180 -28.00 -3.96 8.59
N GLU A 181 -29.20 -4.51 8.80
CA GLU A 181 -29.52 -5.94 8.55
C GLU A 181 -29.31 -6.39 7.08
N ARG A 182 -28.81 -5.52 6.18
CA ARG A 182 -28.74 -5.74 4.73
C ARG A 182 -27.44 -5.35 4.02
N THR A 183 -26.45 -4.72 4.68
CA THR A 183 -25.17 -4.41 4.01
C THR A 183 -23.96 -4.80 4.85
N THR A 184 -23.10 -5.66 4.33
CA THR A 184 -21.81 -5.99 4.94
C THR A 184 -20.74 -5.03 4.40
N THR A 185 -19.94 -4.43 5.29
CA THR A 185 -18.86 -3.50 4.92
C THR A 185 -17.53 -3.94 5.53
N ILE A 186 -16.42 -3.32 5.11
CA ILE A 186 -15.09 -3.62 5.63
C ILE A 186 -14.92 -3.03 7.03
N GLN A 187 -14.32 -3.81 7.91
CA GLN A 187 -13.97 -3.41 9.26
C GLN A 187 -12.93 -2.27 9.25
N ALA A 188 -13.09 -1.25 10.11
CA ALA A 188 -12.29 -0.03 10.06
C ALA A 188 -10.79 -0.24 10.33
N GLY A 189 -10.43 -1.12 11.25
CA GLY A 189 -9.05 -1.54 11.50
C GLY A 189 -8.44 -2.24 10.28
N ALA A 190 -9.23 -3.07 9.58
CA ALA A 190 -8.77 -3.72 8.36
C ALA A 190 -8.50 -2.72 7.22
N ALA A 191 -9.39 -1.74 7.02
CA ALA A 191 -9.15 -0.67 6.05
C ALA A 191 -7.85 0.12 6.38
N ARG A 192 -7.60 0.38 7.66
CA ARG A 192 -6.35 1.00 8.12
C ARG A 192 -5.12 0.13 7.89
N ALA A 193 -5.22 -1.19 8.05
CA ALA A 193 -4.09 -2.05 7.71
C ALA A 193 -3.80 -2.13 6.23
N CYS A 194 -4.83 -2.13 5.37
CA CYS A 194 -4.60 -1.99 3.95
C CYS A 194 -3.80 -0.72 3.68
N LEU A 195 -4.27 0.42 4.20
CA LEU A 195 -3.57 1.70 4.06
C LEU A 195 -2.14 1.64 4.63
N ALA A 196 -1.94 1.11 5.83
CA ALA A 196 -0.63 0.97 6.46
C ALA A 196 0.32 0.13 5.60
N THR A 197 -0.14 -0.99 5.06
CA THR A 197 0.62 -1.86 4.14
C THR A 197 1.02 -1.09 2.88
N MET A 198 0.10 -0.38 2.25
CA MET A 198 0.39 0.38 1.01
C MET A 198 1.33 1.55 1.26
N VAL A 199 1.18 2.28 2.37
CA VAL A 199 2.09 3.37 2.77
C VAL A 199 3.53 2.87 2.91
N GLN A 200 3.73 1.73 3.59
CA GLN A 200 5.04 1.12 3.76
C GLN A 200 5.65 0.66 2.44
N LEU A 201 4.84 0.03 1.57
CA LEU A 201 5.29 -0.46 0.28
C LEU A 201 5.68 0.68 -0.65
N VAL A 202 4.84 1.70 -0.78
CA VAL A 202 5.14 2.89 -1.60
C VAL A 202 6.42 3.55 -1.12
N ASP A 203 6.60 3.71 0.19
CA ASP A 203 7.82 4.30 0.76
C ASP A 203 9.08 3.47 0.48
N GLN A 204 9.03 2.16 0.70
CA GLN A 204 10.17 1.27 0.47
C GLN A 204 10.52 1.16 -1.01
N ILE A 205 9.53 0.94 -1.89
CA ILE A 205 9.73 0.88 -3.34
C ILE A 205 10.40 2.17 -3.83
N THR A 206 9.91 3.32 -3.37
CA THR A 206 10.48 4.63 -3.71
C THR A 206 11.96 4.71 -3.36
N VAL A 207 12.35 4.28 -2.15
CA VAL A 207 13.76 4.29 -1.70
C VAL A 207 14.63 3.36 -2.52
N HIS A 208 14.20 2.11 -2.69
CA HIS A 208 15.02 1.09 -3.34
C HIS A 208 15.18 1.38 -4.83
N VAL A 209 14.13 1.87 -5.51
CA VAL A 209 14.21 2.26 -6.92
C VAL A 209 15.09 3.48 -7.09
N ALA A 210 14.92 4.52 -6.26
CA ALA A 210 15.80 5.70 -6.29
C ALA A 210 17.27 5.32 -6.08
N ALA A 211 17.56 4.45 -5.10
CA ALA A 211 18.90 3.96 -4.83
C ALA A 211 19.47 3.16 -6.01
N ALA A 212 18.67 2.31 -6.66
CA ALA A 212 19.13 1.49 -7.78
C ALA A 212 19.40 2.31 -9.05
N ALA A 213 18.68 3.41 -9.21
CA ALA A 213 18.81 4.39 -10.30
C ALA A 213 19.82 5.52 -9.99
N ASP A 214 20.49 5.46 -8.83
CA ASP A 214 21.44 6.49 -8.37
C ASP A 214 20.84 7.91 -8.30
N PHE A 215 19.53 8.01 -7.99
CA PHE A 215 18.85 9.29 -7.80
C PHE A 215 19.19 9.91 -6.43
N PRO A 216 19.35 11.25 -6.35
CA PRO A 216 19.65 11.94 -5.10
C PRO A 216 18.52 11.73 -4.08
N ALA A 217 18.85 11.30 -2.86
CA ALA A 217 17.87 10.97 -1.84
C ALA A 217 16.98 12.17 -1.42
N ASP A 218 17.50 13.38 -1.55
CA ASP A 218 16.81 14.65 -1.28
C ASP A 218 15.85 15.08 -2.41
N ALA A 219 16.04 14.56 -3.63
CA ALA A 219 15.17 14.84 -4.78
C ALA A 219 13.93 13.93 -4.85
N VAL A 220 13.86 12.89 -4.01
CA VAL A 220 12.83 11.85 -4.10
C VAL A 220 11.68 12.16 -3.12
N PRO A 221 10.44 12.38 -3.60
CA PRO A 221 9.30 12.62 -2.74
C PRO A 221 9.02 11.42 -1.85
N ARG A 222 8.90 11.65 -0.55
CA ARG A 222 8.61 10.60 0.44
C ARG A 222 7.28 10.89 1.14
N PRO A 223 6.51 9.85 1.51
CA PRO A 223 5.38 10.03 2.40
C PRO A 223 5.83 10.73 3.71
N PRO A 224 5.00 11.63 4.27
CA PRO A 224 5.33 12.37 5.49
C PRO A 224 5.73 11.44 6.63
N GLY A 225 6.77 11.81 7.40
CA GLY A 225 7.29 10.93 8.47
C GLY A 225 6.28 10.58 9.54
N TRP A 226 5.32 11.48 9.80
CA TRP A 226 4.25 11.24 10.76
C TRP A 226 3.26 10.16 10.32
N TRP A 227 3.24 9.75 9.04
CA TRP A 227 2.46 8.59 8.61
C TRP A 227 3.01 7.27 9.13
N PHE A 228 4.21 7.25 9.71
CA PHE A 228 4.85 6.05 10.24
C PHE A 228 5.00 6.07 11.76
N ALA A 229 4.66 7.20 12.38
CA ALA A 229 4.80 7.40 13.81
C ALA A 229 3.50 7.07 14.54
N ASP A 230 3.65 6.63 15.78
CA ASP A 230 2.53 6.42 16.71
C ASP A 230 1.67 7.67 16.91
N ASP A 231 2.29 8.82 17.11
CA ASP A 231 1.62 10.07 17.42
C ASP A 231 1.79 11.10 16.28
N PRO A 232 0.71 11.46 15.55
CA PRO A 232 0.80 12.50 14.53
C PRO A 232 0.98 13.90 15.15
N PRO A 233 1.54 14.86 14.38
CA PRO A 233 1.62 16.25 14.81
C PRO A 233 0.25 16.80 15.23
N GLN A 234 0.27 17.75 16.17
CA GLN A 234 -0.92 18.55 16.44
C GLN A 234 -1.26 19.37 15.18
N ARG A 235 -2.55 19.48 14.84
CA ARG A 235 -3.04 20.27 13.70
C ARG A 235 -2.53 19.78 12.34
N VAL A 236 -2.88 18.55 11.98
CA VAL A 236 -2.63 18.01 10.64
C VAL A 236 -3.85 18.24 9.76
N ARG A 237 -3.68 18.82 8.56
CA ARG A 237 -4.77 18.95 7.56
C ARG A 237 -6.07 19.58 8.12
N GLY A 238 -5.96 20.51 9.08
CA GLY A 238 -7.11 21.15 9.74
C GLY A 238 -7.66 20.41 10.97
N VAL A 239 -7.17 19.20 11.25
CA VAL A 239 -7.58 18.34 12.37
C VAL A 239 -6.78 18.67 13.63
N ARG A 240 -7.44 19.17 14.68
CA ARG A 240 -6.76 19.64 15.90
C ARG A 240 -6.11 18.52 16.71
N ASP A 241 -6.81 17.40 16.88
CA ASP A 241 -6.33 16.20 17.58
C ASP A 241 -6.61 14.97 16.69
N PRO A 242 -5.67 14.61 15.80
CA PRO A 242 -5.92 13.59 14.80
C PRO A 242 -5.98 12.16 15.35
N GLY A 243 -5.59 11.95 16.62
CA GLY A 243 -5.42 10.63 17.20
C GLY A 243 -4.46 9.74 16.40
N ARG A 244 -4.17 8.53 16.88
CA ARG A 244 -3.23 7.63 16.19
C ARG A 244 -3.79 7.11 14.88
N LEU A 245 -2.96 7.05 13.83
CA LEU A 245 -3.35 6.45 12.56
C LEU A 245 -3.49 4.93 12.69
N TRP A 246 -2.50 4.26 13.29
CA TRP A 246 -2.36 2.80 13.32
C TRP A 246 -2.49 2.17 14.72
N GLY A 247 -2.88 2.96 15.73
CA GLY A 247 -2.78 2.53 17.13
C GLY A 247 -1.36 2.75 17.68
N PRO A 248 -0.88 1.97 18.68
CA PRO A 248 0.46 2.11 19.27
C PRO A 248 1.53 1.38 18.44
N HIS A 249 1.45 1.50 17.12
CA HIS A 249 2.31 0.75 16.21
C HIS A 249 2.99 1.68 15.20
N ASP A 250 4.29 1.87 15.41
CA ASP A 250 5.15 2.45 14.39
C ASP A 250 5.17 1.53 13.15
N LEU A 251 5.38 2.13 11.98
CA LEU A 251 5.55 1.39 10.73
C LEU A 251 7.02 1.44 10.30
N PRO A 252 7.61 0.34 9.80
CA PRO A 252 8.92 0.37 9.16
C PRO A 252 8.93 1.36 7.99
N ARG A 253 9.94 2.23 7.97
CA ARG A 253 10.25 3.07 6.82
C ARG A 253 11.31 2.41 5.97
N GLY A 254 11.29 2.70 4.67
CA GLY A 254 12.43 2.44 3.79
C GLY A 254 13.65 3.15 4.34
N LEU A 255 14.64 2.37 4.76
CA LEU A 255 15.91 2.89 5.22
C LEU A 255 16.77 3.21 4.00
N VAL A 256 17.23 4.44 3.94
CA VAL A 256 18.40 4.79 3.13
C VAL A 256 19.60 4.28 3.94
N HIS A 257 19.84 2.98 3.99
CA HIS A 257 21.14 2.50 4.46
C HIS A 257 22.18 3.05 3.50
N GLN A 258 22.90 4.08 3.97
CA GLN A 258 24.04 4.77 3.37
C GLN A 258 24.22 4.53 1.87
N LEU A 259 23.57 5.39 1.08
CA LEU A 259 24.09 5.74 -0.23
C LEU A 259 25.45 6.44 -0.02
N GLY A 260 26.54 5.67 -0.12
CA GLY A 260 27.94 6.10 -0.03
C GLY A 260 28.69 5.40 1.12
N ARG A 261 29.72 4.58 0.89
CA ARG A 261 30.66 4.43 -0.24
C ARG A 261 31.02 2.96 -0.45
#